data_AF-A0A0E9WUH8-F1
#
_entry.id   AF-A0A0E9WUH8-F1
#
_cell.length_a   1.000
_cell.length_b   1.000
_cell.length_c   1.000
_cell.angle_alpha   90.00
_cell.angle_beta   90.00
_cell.angle_gamma   90.00
#
_symmetry.space_group_name_H-M   'P 1'
#
loop_
_entity.id
_entity.type
_entity.pdbx_description
1 polymer ?
#
loop_
_entity_poly.entity_id
_entity_poly.type
_entity_poly.pdbx_seq_one_letter_code
_entity_poly.pdbx_strand_id
1 'polypeptide(L)'
;MVEDMDVDLDKEFLQDLKDLKILITDKDMLDQHKSLVCTALRGKTKVFNEMETNFKNLSRGLVNIAAKLLNAKDVRDFFIDLVEKFIEPCRSDKWTAADVKLFLTHYTNSAHILDAFKHQAVWDRYMGVIKSCILKMYHD
;
A
#
# COMPACT_ATOMS: atom_id res chain seq x y z
N MET A 1 -29.39 8.60 11.42
CA MET A 1 -29.10 9.54 10.32
C MET A 1 -27.60 9.63 10.28
N VAL A 2 -26.96 8.98 9.30
CA VAL A 2 -25.53 9.17 9.09
C VAL A 2 -25.45 10.56 8.48
N GLU A 3 -25.16 11.55 9.32
CA GLU A 3 -24.86 12.90 8.87
C GLU A 3 -23.84 12.75 7.74
N ASP A 4 -24.13 13.42 6.61
CA ASP A 4 -23.15 13.62 5.53
C ASP A 4 -21.88 14.12 6.21
N MET A 5 -20.95 13.20 6.44
CA MET A 5 -19.58 13.55 6.75
C MET A 5 -19.05 14.11 5.44
N ASP A 6 -19.42 15.36 5.17
CA ASP A 6 -18.75 16.23 4.23
C ASP A 6 -17.38 16.54 4.86
N VAL A 7 -16.58 15.47 4.98
CA VAL A 7 -15.17 15.58 5.26
C VAL A 7 -14.65 16.25 4.01
N ASP A 8 -14.36 17.54 4.11
CA ASP A 8 -13.60 18.27 3.11
C ASP A 8 -12.21 17.62 3.00
N LEU A 9 -12.17 16.50 2.29
CA LEU A 9 -10.95 15.82 1.93
C LEU A 9 -10.24 16.74 0.95
N ASP A 10 -8.94 16.85 1.15
CA ASP A 10 -8.02 17.60 0.29
C ASP A 10 -8.13 17.08 -1.16
N LYS A 11 -8.97 17.73 -1.97
CA LYS A 11 -9.32 17.28 -3.32
C LYS A 11 -8.10 17.28 -4.24
N GLU A 12 -7.18 18.21 -4.03
CA GLU A 12 -5.91 18.28 -4.79
C GLU A 12 -5.06 17.06 -4.49
N PHE A 13 -4.82 16.77 -3.20
CA PHE A 13 -4.10 15.56 -2.81
C PHE A 13 -4.77 14.28 -3.33
N LEU A 14 -6.10 14.20 -3.26
CA LEU A 14 -6.81 13.04 -3.79
C LEU A 14 -6.61 12.88 -5.29
N GLN A 15 -6.56 13.95 -6.08
CA GLN A 15 -6.23 13.87 -7.50
C GLN A 15 -4.81 13.33 -7.72
N ASP A 16 -3.84 13.83 -6.95
CA ASP A 16 -2.43 13.41 -7.04
C ASP A 16 -2.24 11.91 -6.75
N LEU A 17 -3.11 11.28 -5.97
CA LEU A 17 -3.06 9.83 -5.70
C LEU A 17 -3.16 8.98 -6.98
N LYS A 18 -3.77 9.49 -8.06
CA LYS A 18 -3.85 8.78 -9.34
C LYS A 18 -2.47 8.53 -9.95
N ASP A 19 -1.56 9.47 -9.77
CA ASP A 19 -0.24 9.41 -10.37
C ASP A 19 0.62 8.28 -9.77
N LEU A 20 0.28 7.83 -8.55
CA LEU A 20 0.90 6.66 -7.93
C LEU A 20 0.70 5.38 -8.76
N LYS A 21 -0.29 5.32 -9.66
CA LYS A 21 -0.50 4.16 -10.55
C LYS A 21 0.72 3.80 -11.38
N ILE A 22 1.58 4.77 -11.70
CA ILE A 22 2.82 4.51 -12.45
C ILE A 22 3.64 3.38 -11.81
N LEU A 23 3.64 3.27 -10.47
CA LEU A 23 4.37 2.25 -9.71
C LEU A 23 3.92 0.81 -10.04
N ILE A 24 2.67 0.62 -10.51
CA ILE A 24 2.11 -0.68 -10.84
C ILE A 24 1.79 -0.89 -12.31
N THR A 25 1.69 0.18 -13.11
CA THR A 25 1.42 0.12 -14.55
C THR A 25 2.70 0.05 -15.37
N ASP A 26 3.77 0.70 -14.92
CA ASP A 26 5.11 0.50 -15.49
C ASP A 26 5.67 -0.83 -14.95
N LYS A 27 5.80 -1.81 -15.84
CA LYS A 27 6.24 -3.16 -15.50
C LYS A 27 7.68 -3.16 -14.96
N ASP A 28 8.57 -2.39 -15.59
CA ASP A 28 9.99 -2.36 -15.21
C ASP A 28 10.14 -1.69 -13.86
N MET A 29 9.38 -0.63 -13.60
CA MET A 29 9.33 0.03 -12.29
C MET A 29 8.82 -0.92 -11.20
N LEU A 30 7.73 -1.65 -11.45
CA LEU A 30 7.18 -2.61 -10.50
C LEU A 30 8.18 -3.76 -10.20
N ASP A 31 8.89 -4.24 -11.22
CA ASP A 31 9.89 -5.30 -11.07
C ASP A 31 11.14 -4.81 -10.31
N GLN A 32 11.59 -3.57 -10.57
CA GLN A 32 12.66 -2.92 -9.79
C GLN A 32 12.25 -2.73 -8.33
N HIS A 33 11.03 -2.25 -8.08
CA HIS A 33 10.52 -2.07 -6.72
C HIS A 33 10.49 -3.40 -5.97
N LYS A 34 10.00 -4.46 -6.62
CA LYS A 34 10.03 -5.82 -6.10
C LYS A 34 11.44 -6.25 -5.71
N SER A 35 12.40 -6.07 -6.63
CA SER A 35 13.80 -6.46 -6.42
C SER A 35 14.42 -5.77 -5.20
N LEU A 36 14.20 -4.46 -5.05
CA LEU A 36 14.69 -3.67 -3.92
C LEU A 36 14.08 -4.15 -2.60
N VAL A 37 12.76 -4.39 -2.57
CA VAL A 37 12.06 -4.86 -1.37
C VAL A 37 12.50 -6.27 -1.00
N CYS A 38 12.58 -7.20 -1.96
CA CYS A 38 13.08 -8.55 -1.73
C CYS A 38 14.52 -8.55 -1.22
N THR A 39 15.39 -7.70 -1.78
CA THR A 39 16.77 -7.56 -1.30
C THR A 39 16.80 -7.10 0.15
N ALA A 40 15.96 -6.12 0.51
CA ALA A 40 15.89 -5.59 1.85
C ALA A 40 15.28 -6.57 2.87
N LEU A 41 14.41 -7.49 2.45
CA LEU A 41 13.71 -8.45 3.32
C LEU A 41 14.44 -9.79 3.48
N ARG A 42 15.35 -10.12 2.55
CA ARG A 42 16.03 -11.43 2.53
C ARG A 42 16.69 -11.74 3.87
N GLY A 43 16.33 -12.89 4.45
CA GLY A 43 16.86 -13.36 5.74
C GLY A 43 16.29 -12.67 6.99
N LYS A 44 15.36 -11.73 6.86
CA LYS A 44 14.77 -10.99 8.00
C LYS A 44 13.44 -11.56 8.50
N THR A 45 12.82 -12.45 7.74
CA THR A 45 11.54 -13.09 8.10
C THR A 45 11.47 -14.52 7.57
N LYS A 46 10.66 -15.35 8.23
CA LYS A 46 10.37 -16.73 7.82
C LYS A 46 9.38 -16.81 6.66
N VAL A 47 8.58 -15.79 6.43
CA VAL A 47 7.55 -15.73 5.35
C VAL A 47 8.06 -14.99 4.10
N PHE A 48 9.37 -14.99 3.87
CA PHE A 48 10.00 -14.24 2.78
C PHE A 48 9.50 -14.70 1.40
N ASN A 49 9.33 -16.01 1.20
CA ASN A 49 8.92 -16.56 -0.09
C ASN A 49 7.48 -16.15 -0.44
N GLU A 50 6.60 -16.10 0.57
CA GLU A 50 5.23 -15.63 0.46
C GLU A 50 5.20 -14.12 0.17
N MET A 51 6.05 -13.32 0.82
CA MET A 51 6.23 -11.89 0.50
C MET A 51 6.64 -11.67 -0.96
N GLU A 52 7.65 -12.42 -1.43
CA GLU A 52 8.14 -12.30 -2.80
C GLU A 52 7.08 -12.72 -3.82
N THR A 53 6.36 -13.81 -3.56
CA THR A 53 5.29 -14.31 -4.43
C THR A 53 4.16 -13.31 -4.54
N ASN A 54 3.70 -12.77 -3.40
CA ASN A 54 2.54 -11.87 -3.35
C ASN A 54 2.85 -10.41 -3.65
N PHE A 55 4.12 -10.01 -3.74
CA PHE A 55 4.54 -8.61 -3.86
C PHE A 55 3.71 -7.81 -4.88
N LYS A 56 3.55 -8.34 -6.10
CA LYS A 56 2.83 -7.64 -7.18
C LYS A 56 1.33 -7.54 -6.90
N ASN A 57 0.75 -8.55 -6.26
CA ASN A 57 -0.66 -8.54 -5.89
C ASN A 57 -0.92 -7.50 -4.80
N LEU A 58 -0.13 -7.52 -3.72
CA LEU A 58 -0.22 -6.56 -2.62
C LEU A 58 0.03 -5.13 -3.10
N SER A 59 1.05 -4.92 -3.95
CA SER A 59 1.34 -3.60 -4.52
C SER A 59 0.16 -3.04 -5.32
N ARG A 60 -0.46 -3.88 -6.16
CA ARG A 60 -1.65 -3.48 -6.90
C ARG A 60 -2.83 -3.20 -5.98
N GLY A 61 -3.01 -3.99 -4.93
CA GLY A 61 -4.03 -3.74 -3.91
C GLY A 61 -3.87 -2.35 -3.30
N LEU A 62 -2.68 -2.06 -2.75
CA LEU A 62 -2.39 -0.77 -2.11
C LEU A 62 -2.51 0.40 -3.09
N VAL A 63 -1.94 0.34 -4.29
CA VAL A 63 -1.97 1.47 -5.22
C VAL A 63 -3.35 1.69 -5.84
N ASN A 64 -4.13 0.64 -6.09
CA ASN A 64 -5.49 0.80 -6.61
C ASN A 64 -6.45 1.40 -5.59
N ILE A 65 -6.25 1.17 -4.29
CA ILE A 65 -7.02 1.84 -3.24
C ILE A 65 -6.81 3.35 -3.33
N ALA A 66 -5.56 3.81 -3.47
CA ALA A 66 -5.24 5.23 -3.65
C ALA A 66 -6.05 5.86 -4.81
N ALA A 67 -6.08 5.16 -5.95
CA ALA A 67 -6.76 5.63 -7.15
C ALA A 67 -8.29 5.59 -7.06
N LYS A 68 -8.89 4.93 -6.06
CA LYS A 68 -10.35 4.95 -5.82
C LYS A 68 -10.78 6.08 -4.87
N LEU A 69 -9.90 6.55 -3.99
CA LEU A 69 -10.22 7.52 -2.93
C LEU A 69 -10.72 8.90 -3.41
N LEU A 70 -10.72 9.15 -4.71
CA LEU A 70 -11.20 10.40 -5.33
C LEU A 70 -12.69 10.65 -5.16
N ASN A 71 -13.49 9.58 -5.05
CA ASN A 71 -14.93 9.72 -4.95
C ASN A 71 -15.37 9.49 -3.51
N ALA A 72 -16.17 10.40 -2.95
CA ALA A 72 -16.68 10.31 -1.56
C ALA A 72 -17.40 8.97 -1.25
N LYS A 73 -17.99 8.34 -2.28
CA LYS A 73 -18.59 7.01 -2.16
C LYS A 73 -17.57 5.92 -1.81
N ASP A 74 -16.35 6.02 -2.34
CA ASP A 74 -15.28 5.01 -2.24
C ASP A 74 -14.50 5.12 -0.91
N VAL A 75 -14.61 6.26 -0.21
CA VAL A 75 -14.07 6.44 1.15
C VAL A 75 -14.78 5.51 2.14
N ARG A 76 -16.07 5.22 1.92
CA ARG A 76 -16.85 4.32 2.79
C ARG A 76 -16.35 2.88 2.73
N ASP A 77 -15.85 2.45 1.58
CA ASP A 77 -15.34 1.11 1.36
C ASP A 77 -13.82 1.01 1.62
N PHE A 78 -13.16 2.11 1.98
CA PHE A 78 -11.70 2.17 2.16
C PHE A 78 -11.16 1.10 3.10
N PHE A 79 -11.77 0.95 4.29
CA PHE A 79 -11.32 -0.04 5.26
C PHE A 79 -11.62 -1.47 4.81
N ILE A 80 -12.73 -1.68 4.10
CA ILE A 80 -13.08 -2.99 3.52
C ILE A 80 -12.03 -3.37 2.46
N ASP A 81 -11.69 -2.43 1.57
CA ASP A 81 -10.66 -2.63 0.56
C ASP A 81 -9.29 -2.92 1.20
N LEU A 82 -8.92 -2.26 2.30
CA LEU A 82 -7.69 -2.59 3.04
C LEU A 82 -7.70 -4.02 3.57
N VAL A 83 -8.84 -4.47 4.09
CA VAL A 83 -9.00 -5.84 4.59
C VAL A 83 -8.84 -6.84 3.45
N GLU A 84 -9.68 -6.72 2.42
CA GLU A 84 -9.73 -7.70 1.32
C GLU A 84 -8.46 -7.72 0.46
N LYS A 85 -7.88 -6.54 0.18
CA LYS A 85 -6.79 -6.43 -0.81
C LYS A 85 -5.40 -6.56 -0.20
N PHE A 86 -5.28 -6.46 1.12
CA PHE A 86 -3.98 -6.53 1.80
C PHE A 86 -3.99 -7.44 3.04
N ILE A 87 -4.88 -7.18 4.02
CA ILE A 87 -4.83 -7.88 5.31
C ILE A 87 -5.17 -9.37 5.17
N GLU A 88 -6.25 -9.72 4.46
CA GLU A 88 -6.68 -11.10 4.26
C GLU A 88 -5.63 -11.95 3.51
N PRO A 89 -5.02 -11.46 2.41
CA PRO A 89 -3.87 -12.13 1.80
C PRO A 89 -2.73 -12.42 2.79
N CYS A 90 -2.33 -11.43 3.59
CA CYS A 90 -1.27 -11.60 4.59
C CYS A 90 -1.67 -12.62 5.68
N ARG A 91 -2.92 -12.59 6.15
CA ARG A 91 -3.43 -13.55 7.16
C ARG A 91 -3.49 -14.97 6.60
N SER A 92 -3.89 -15.13 5.35
CA SER A 92 -3.95 -16.43 4.66
C SER A 92 -2.57 -17.09 4.59
N ASP A 93 -1.53 -16.28 4.38
CA ASP A 93 -0.13 -16.72 4.41
C ASP A 93 0.51 -16.68 5.82
N LYS A 94 -0.31 -16.49 6.87
CA LYS A 94 0.08 -16.54 8.29
C LYS A 94 1.14 -15.52 8.69
N TRP A 95 1.15 -14.35 8.06
CA TRP A 95 2.07 -13.28 8.44
C TRP A 95 1.75 -12.78 9.85
N THR A 96 2.78 -12.53 10.65
CA THR A 96 2.60 -11.84 11.93
C THR A 96 2.44 -10.34 11.71
N ALA A 97 1.97 -9.61 12.73
CA ALA A 97 1.96 -8.15 12.68
C ALA A 97 3.37 -7.55 12.48
N ALA A 98 4.41 -8.23 12.99
CA ALA A 98 5.80 -7.83 12.78
C ALA A 98 6.20 -7.99 11.30
N ASP A 99 5.78 -9.07 10.65
CA ASP A 99 6.02 -9.30 9.21
C ASP A 99 5.33 -8.24 8.35
N VAL A 100 4.07 -7.92 8.65
CA VAL A 100 3.32 -6.86 7.96
C VAL A 100 4.01 -5.50 8.12
N LYS A 101 4.40 -5.15 9.36
CA LYS A 101 5.15 -3.90 9.63
C LYS A 101 6.47 -3.85 8.86
N LEU A 102 7.18 -4.97 8.81
CA LEU A 102 8.46 -5.08 8.11
C LEU A 102 8.27 -4.90 6.59
N PHE A 103 7.31 -5.59 5.99
CA PHE A 103 6.97 -5.47 4.57
C PHE A 103 6.60 -4.03 4.22
N LEU A 104 5.62 -3.43 4.92
CA LEU A 104 5.16 -2.07 4.65
C LEU A 104 6.29 -1.04 4.78
N THR A 105 7.20 -1.23 5.75
CA THR A 105 8.36 -0.34 5.92
C THR A 105 9.29 -0.40 4.71
N HIS A 106 9.68 -1.59 4.27
CA HIS A 106 10.57 -1.74 3.11
C HIS A 106 9.87 -1.37 1.80
N TYR A 107 8.59 -1.72 1.66
CA TYR A 107 7.76 -1.34 0.53
C TYR A 107 7.70 0.19 0.34
N THR A 108 7.39 0.95 1.39
CA THR A 108 7.38 2.41 1.33
C THR A 108 8.76 2.98 1.02
N ASN A 109 9.80 2.54 1.75
CA ASN A 109 11.12 3.13 1.63
C ASN A 109 11.77 2.85 0.28
N SER A 110 11.59 1.66 -0.29
CA SER A 110 12.22 1.30 -1.57
C SER A 110 11.69 2.09 -2.77
N ALA A 111 10.50 2.69 -2.69
CA ALA A 111 9.98 3.56 -3.75
C ALA A 111 10.82 4.83 -3.95
N HIS A 112 11.49 5.30 -2.89
CA HIS A 112 12.39 6.48 -2.93
C HIS A 112 13.66 6.24 -3.74
N ILE A 113 14.01 4.98 -3.97
CA ILE A 113 15.21 4.57 -4.70
C ILE A 113 14.91 4.47 -6.21
N LEU A 114 13.64 4.46 -6.60
CA LEU A 114 13.24 4.36 -8.00
C LEU A 114 13.39 5.72 -8.69
N ASP A 115 14.42 5.86 -9.52
CA ASP A 115 14.73 7.13 -10.19
C ASP A 115 13.55 7.70 -10.99
N ALA A 116 12.75 6.83 -11.62
CA ALA A 116 11.59 7.21 -12.43
C ALA A 116 10.35 7.55 -11.60
N PHE A 117 10.32 7.25 -10.30
CA PHE A 117 9.18 7.54 -9.43
C PHE A 117 9.30 8.96 -8.84
N LYS A 118 8.53 9.90 -9.38
CA LYS A 118 8.62 11.34 -9.03
C LYS A 118 7.62 11.81 -7.98
N HIS A 119 6.76 10.92 -7.47
CA HIS A 119 5.62 11.27 -6.60
C HIS A 119 5.90 11.01 -5.11
N GLN A 120 7.14 11.27 -4.65
CA GLN A 120 7.62 10.88 -3.31
C GLN A 120 6.80 11.51 -2.17
N ALA A 121 6.51 12.81 -2.23
CA ALA A 121 5.73 13.47 -1.17
C ALA A 121 4.29 12.93 -1.05
N VAL A 122 3.65 12.66 -2.19
CA VAL A 122 2.30 12.07 -2.25
C VAL A 122 2.34 10.64 -1.72
N TRP A 123 3.36 9.87 -2.11
CA TRP A 123 3.60 8.51 -1.65
C TRP A 123 3.79 8.42 -0.15
N ASP A 124 4.61 9.29 0.45
CA ASP A 124 4.85 9.32 1.89
C ASP A 124 3.59 9.63 2.68
N ARG A 125 2.84 10.65 2.25
CA ARG A 125 1.57 11.02 2.88
C ARG A 125 0.57 9.87 2.79
N TYR A 126 0.43 9.25 1.62
CA TYR A 126 -0.45 8.11 1.39
C TYR A 126 -0.05 6.90 2.26
N MET A 127 1.19 6.44 2.14
CA MET A 127 1.67 5.25 2.83
C MET A 127 1.73 5.43 4.34
N GLY A 128 1.93 6.65 4.84
CA GLY A 128 1.84 6.96 6.27
C GLY A 128 0.47 6.64 6.86
N VAL A 129 -0.60 7.04 6.17
CA VAL A 129 -1.98 6.73 6.57
C VAL A 129 -2.25 5.23 6.42
N ILE A 130 -1.96 4.65 5.24
CA ILE A 130 -2.20 3.24 4.93
C ILE A 130 -1.52 2.31 5.94
N LYS A 131 -0.25 2.56 6.24
CA LYS A 131 0.51 1.76 7.21
C LYS A 131 -0.10 1.84 8.59
N SER A 132 -0.54 3.03 9.02
CA SER A 132 -1.16 3.22 10.32
C SER A 132 -2.50 2.49 10.42
N CYS A 133 -3.34 2.59 9.38
CA CYS A 133 -4.62 1.87 9.30
C CYS A 133 -4.43 0.35 9.30
N ILE A 134 -3.59 -0.17 8.40
CA ILE A 134 -3.33 -1.62 8.29
C ILE A 134 -2.81 -2.17 9.61
N LEU A 135 -1.81 -1.52 10.23
CA LEU A 135 -1.25 -2.03 11.49
C LEU A 135 -2.30 -2.02 12.61
N LYS A 136 -3.13 -0.98 12.71
CA LYS A 136 -4.22 -0.93 13.69
C LYS A 136 -5.19 -2.11 13.50
N MET A 137 -5.63 -2.34 12.26
CA MET A 137 -6.63 -3.35 11.92
C MET A 137 -6.08 -4.78 11.92
N TYR A 138 -4.78 -4.96 11.71
CA TYR A 138 -4.16 -6.29 11.71
C TYR A 138 -4.09 -6.89 13.12
N HIS A 139 -4.06 -6.04 14.15
CA HIS A 139 -4.00 -6.41 15.55
C HIS A 139 -5.36 -6.79 16.17
N ASP A 140 -6.47 -6.50 15.49
CA ASP A 140 -7.82 -6.94 15.87
C ASP A 140 -8.10 -8.40 15.48
#